data_AF-A0A7C9FFX8-F1
#
_entry.id   AF-A0A7C9FFX8-F1
#
_cell.length_a   1.000
_cell.length_b   1.000
_cell.length_c   1.000
_cell.angle_alpha   90.00
_cell.angle_beta   90.00
_cell.angle_gamma   90.00
#
_symmetry.space_group_name_H-M   'P 1'
#
loop_
_entity.id
_entity.type
_entity.pdbx_description
1 polymer ?
#
loop_
_entity_poly.entity_id
_entity_poly.type
_entity_poly.pdbx_seq_one_letter_code
_entity_poly.pdbx_strand_id
1 'polypeptide(L)'
;MNDELKQQMADRLQDALERVVDERSLIHFLRVLGHDWNTERQLEADVPPSPYARAALGWENRSIGEYLEAMVDWAEASEDGLRFYDVPDNPWRRIADILFAGKIYE
;
A
#
# COMPACT_ATOMS: atom_id res chain seq x y z
N MET A 1 -3.21 17.19 13.84
CA MET A 1 -4.36 17.00 12.94
C MET A 1 -4.11 15.94 11.88
N ASN A 2 -2.86 15.65 11.49
CA ASN A 2 -2.55 14.58 10.52
C ASN A 2 -2.50 13.16 11.09
N ASP A 3 -2.15 12.97 12.36
CA ASP A 3 -1.89 11.60 12.88
C ASP A 3 -3.16 10.75 13.01
N GLU A 4 -4.29 11.35 13.41
CA GLU A 4 -5.57 10.65 13.51
C GLU A 4 -6.10 10.22 12.13
N LEU A 5 -6.01 11.11 11.13
CA LEU A 5 -6.33 10.79 9.74
C LEU A 5 -5.43 9.68 9.22
N LYS A 6 -4.11 9.79 9.43
CA LYS A 6 -3.15 8.77 9.03
C LYS A 6 -3.49 7.40 9.62
N GLN A 7 -3.78 7.34 10.91
CA GLN A 7 -4.16 6.08 11.56
C GLN A 7 -5.48 5.54 11.00
N GLN A 8 -6.49 6.38 10.85
CA GLN A 8 -7.78 5.98 10.30
C GLN A 8 -7.65 5.41 8.87
N MET A 9 -6.82 6.03 8.02
CA MET A 9 -6.59 5.55 6.66
C MET A 9 -5.80 4.25 6.65
N ALA A 10 -4.78 4.13 7.50
CA ALA A 10 -4.02 2.89 7.68
C ALA A 10 -4.93 1.73 8.13
N ASP A 11 -5.76 1.94 9.15
CA ASP A 11 -6.69 0.93 9.66
C ASP A 11 -7.69 0.48 8.57
N ARG A 12 -8.23 1.45 7.81
CA ARG A 12 -9.17 1.15 6.72
C ARG A 12 -8.52 0.36 5.59
N LEU A 13 -7.29 0.72 5.23
CA LEU A 13 -6.55 0.02 4.18
C LEU A 13 -6.19 -1.40 4.62
N GLN A 14 -5.75 -1.56 5.87
CA GLN A 14 -5.43 -2.85 6.47
C GLN A 14 -6.67 -3.77 6.55
N ASP A 15 -7.81 -3.27 7.03
CA ASP A 15 -9.06 -4.05 7.07
C ASP A 15 -9.52 -4.47 5.67
N ALA A 16 -9.38 -3.60 4.66
CA ALA A 16 -9.70 -3.93 3.28
C ALA A 16 -8.78 -5.01 2.70
N LEU A 17 -7.48 -4.93 3.01
CA LEU A 17 -6.49 -5.93 2.62
C LEU A 17 -6.81 -7.31 3.24
N GLU A 18 -7.03 -7.36 4.56
CA GLU A 18 -7.40 -8.55 5.35
C GLU A 18 -8.65 -9.28 4.85
N ARG A 19 -9.56 -8.57 4.20
CA ARG A 19 -10.80 -9.15 3.67
C ARG A 19 -10.71 -9.67 2.24
N VAL A 20 -9.56 -9.56 1.57
CA VAL A 20 -9.41 -10.04 0.18
C VAL A 20 -9.42 -11.56 0.14
N VAL A 21 -10.51 -12.12 -0.40
CA VAL A 21 -10.70 -13.56 -0.60
C VAL A 21 -11.10 -13.93 -2.03
N ASP A 22 -11.53 -12.96 -2.83
CA ASP A 22 -12.03 -13.12 -4.19
C ASP A 22 -11.84 -11.84 -5.01
N GLU A 23 -12.22 -11.86 -6.29
CA GLU A 23 -12.13 -10.69 -7.18
C GLU A 23 -12.93 -9.49 -6.64
N ARG A 24 -14.12 -9.73 -6.08
CA ARG A 24 -15.00 -8.65 -5.60
C ARG A 24 -14.37 -7.90 -4.42
N SER A 25 -13.78 -8.64 -3.49
CA SER A 25 -13.06 -8.08 -2.33
C SER A 25 -11.74 -7.44 -2.76
N LEU A 26 -11.03 -7.98 -3.77
CA LEU A 26 -9.87 -7.30 -4.36
C LEU A 26 -10.25 -5.94 -4.97
N ILE A 27 -11.35 -5.86 -5.72
CA ILE A 27 -11.83 -4.58 -6.28
C ILE A 27 -12.16 -3.57 -5.17
N HIS A 28 -12.69 -4.04 -4.03
CA HIS A 28 -12.90 -3.18 -2.87
C HIS A 28 -11.58 -2.66 -2.31
N PHE A 29 -10.59 -3.53 -2.10
CA PHE A 29 -9.25 -3.16 -1.67
C PHE A 29 -8.61 -2.13 -2.61
N LEU A 30 -8.66 -2.34 -3.93
CA LEU A 30 -8.12 -1.40 -4.93
C LEU A 30 -8.77 -0.01 -4.84
N ARG A 31 -10.07 0.08 -4.54
CA ARG A 31 -10.73 1.37 -4.32
C ARG A 31 -10.22 2.07 -3.07
N VAL A 32 -9.96 1.33 -1.99
CA VAL A 32 -9.42 1.88 -0.74
C VAL A 32 -7.96 2.32 -0.94
N LEU A 33 -7.13 1.49 -1.57
CA LEU A 33 -5.74 1.81 -1.90
C LEU A 33 -5.65 3.04 -2.83
N GLY A 34 -6.48 3.09 -3.87
CA GLY A 34 -6.53 4.25 -4.78
C GLY A 34 -7.02 5.53 -4.10
N HIS A 35 -7.96 5.43 -3.15
CA HIS A 35 -8.37 6.57 -2.35
C HIS A 35 -7.24 7.07 -1.45
N ASP A 36 -6.53 6.15 -0.78
CA ASP A 36 -5.36 6.44 0.05
C ASP A 36 -4.26 7.16 -0.74
N TRP A 37 -3.92 6.67 -1.94
CA TRP A 37 -2.99 7.35 -2.84
C TRP A 37 -3.43 8.78 -3.20
N ASN A 38 -4.70 8.96 -3.58
CA ASN A 38 -5.19 10.28 -3.97
C ASN A 38 -5.19 11.27 -2.79
N THR A 39 -5.49 10.80 -1.57
CA THR A 39 -5.41 11.63 -0.36
C THR A 39 -3.97 12.01 -0.05
N GLU A 40 -3.00 11.09 -0.18
CA GLU A 40 -1.57 11.41 -0.08
C GLU A 40 -1.20 12.55 -1.04
N ARG A 41 -1.57 12.44 -2.32
CA ARG A 41 -1.28 13.47 -3.33
C ARG A 41 -1.92 14.83 -3.00
N GLN A 42 -3.13 14.83 -2.44
CA GLN A 42 -3.79 16.07 -2.00
C GLN A 42 -3.07 16.70 -0.80
N LEU A 43 -2.65 15.89 0.18
CA LEU A 43 -1.92 16.37 1.35
C LEU A 43 -0.53 16.89 0.99
N GLU A 44 0.14 16.29 0.00
CA GLU A 44 1.44 16.77 -0.48
C GLU A 44 1.35 18.00 -1.40
N ALA A 45 0.23 18.24 -2.08
CA ALA A 45 0.07 19.37 -2.99
C ALA A 45 0.22 20.74 -2.30
N ASP A 46 -0.15 20.83 -1.02
CA ASP A 46 -0.08 22.04 -0.22
C ASP A 46 1.26 22.20 0.54
N VAL A 47 2.17 21.22 0.42
CA VAL A 47 3.45 21.18 1.15
C VAL A 47 4.60 21.45 0.18
N PRO A 48 5.54 22.37 0.50
CA PRO A 48 6.73 22.57 -0.32
C PRO A 48 7.49 21.24 -0.50
N PRO A 49 7.90 20.89 -1.73
CA PRO A 49 8.60 19.64 -1.98
C PRO A 49 9.90 19.61 -1.16
N SER A 50 9.99 18.66 -0.25
CA SER A 50 11.19 18.39 0.53
C SER A 50 11.58 16.93 0.35
N PRO A 51 12.82 16.63 -0.08
CA PRO A 51 13.29 15.26 -0.25
C PRO A 51 13.38 14.50 1.08
N TYR A 52 13.31 15.20 2.22
CA TYR A 52 13.32 14.59 3.56
C TYR A 52 11.96 14.65 4.26
N ALA A 53 10.92 15.20 3.61
CA ALA A 53 9.59 15.18 4.19
C ALA A 53 9.04 13.76 4.15
N ARG A 54 8.65 13.26 5.32
CA ARG A 54 7.90 12.01 5.43
C ARG A 54 6.57 12.15 4.70
N ALA A 55 6.20 11.13 3.94
CA ALA A 55 4.89 11.05 3.31
C ALA A 55 3.78 11.13 4.37
N ALA A 56 2.70 11.82 4.04
CA ALA A 56 1.61 12.13 4.96
C ALA A 56 0.88 10.86 5.43
N LEU A 57 0.67 9.91 4.53
CA LEU A 57 0.04 8.60 4.76
C LEU A 57 1.04 7.42 4.67
N GLY A 58 2.33 7.72 4.56
CA GLY A 58 3.41 6.71 4.59
C GLY A 58 3.62 5.98 3.27
N TRP A 59 3.43 6.67 2.14
CA TRP A 59 3.89 6.18 0.84
C TRP A 59 5.39 6.40 0.67
N GLU A 60 6.14 5.31 0.53
CA GLU A 60 7.58 5.38 0.23
C GLU A 60 7.80 5.69 -1.27
N ASN A 61 7.00 5.06 -2.14
CA ASN A 61 7.10 5.21 -3.59
C ASN A 61 6.16 6.31 -4.12
N ARG A 62 6.72 7.32 -4.79
CA ARG A 62 5.99 8.56 -5.19
C ARG A 62 5.68 8.65 -6.67
N SER A 63 6.20 7.73 -7.47
CA SER A 63 5.88 7.56 -8.88
C SER A 63 5.32 6.17 -9.16
N ILE A 64 4.61 6.04 -10.28
CA ILE A 64 4.10 4.73 -10.72
C ILE A 64 5.25 3.76 -11.05
N GLY A 65 6.41 4.26 -11.50
CA GLY A 65 7.59 3.43 -11.78
C GLY A 65 8.14 2.79 -10.52
N GLU A 66 8.49 3.62 -9.53
CA GLU A 66 8.97 3.17 -8.21
C GLU A 66 7.97 2.22 -7.54
N TYR A 67 6.67 2.52 -7.62
CA TYR A 67 5.62 1.67 -7.06
C TYR A 67 5.62 0.27 -7.70
N LEU A 68 5.74 0.19 -9.04
CA LEU A 68 5.77 -1.08 -9.75
C LEU A 68 7.07 -1.86 -9.51
N GLU A 69 8.21 -1.18 -9.41
CA GLU A 69 9.49 -1.79 -9.06
C GLU A 69 9.43 -2.39 -7.65
N ALA A 70 8.97 -1.63 -6.66
CA ALA A 70 8.81 -2.09 -5.29
C ALA A 70 7.84 -3.28 -5.16
N MET A 71 6.76 -3.31 -5.93
CA MET A 71 5.86 -4.48 -6.00
C MET A 71 6.61 -5.74 -6.44
N VAL A 72 7.42 -5.63 -7.50
CA VAL A 72 8.16 -6.76 -8.07
C VAL A 72 9.24 -7.22 -7.11
N ASP A 73 10.07 -6.30 -6.61
CA ASP A 73 11.16 -6.60 -5.70
C ASP A 73 10.67 -7.31 -4.45
N TRP A 74 9.57 -6.85 -3.86
CA TRP A 74 8.97 -7.52 -2.70
C TRP A 74 8.33 -8.86 -3.06
N ALA A 75 7.67 -8.97 -4.22
CA ALA A 75 7.06 -10.23 -4.65
C ALA A 75 8.11 -11.33 -4.83
N GLU A 76 9.26 -11.00 -5.45
CA GLU A 76 10.39 -11.92 -5.62
C GLU A 76 11.04 -12.27 -4.28
N ALA A 77 11.30 -11.26 -3.43
CA ALA A 77 11.89 -11.49 -2.11
C ALA A 77 11.01 -12.38 -1.20
N SER A 78 9.70 -12.36 -1.40
CA SER A 78 8.71 -13.09 -0.58
C SER A 78 8.14 -14.34 -1.25
N GLU A 79 8.70 -14.82 -2.36
CA GLU A 79 8.17 -15.97 -3.11
C GLU A 79 8.07 -17.24 -2.24
N ASP A 80 9.04 -17.45 -1.35
CA ASP A 80 9.08 -18.56 -0.38
C ASP A 80 8.66 -18.14 1.04
N GLY A 81 8.08 -16.95 1.20
CA GLY A 81 7.76 -16.33 2.48
C GLY A 81 8.91 -15.50 3.06
N LEU A 82 8.61 -14.75 4.13
CA LEU A 82 9.59 -13.97 4.91
C LEU A 82 9.43 -14.26 6.39
N ARG A 83 10.34 -13.73 7.21
CA ARG A 83 10.32 -13.90 8.67
C ARG A 83 8.95 -13.63 9.34
N PHE A 84 8.17 -12.70 8.80
CA PHE A 84 6.86 -12.30 9.32
C PHE A 84 5.76 -12.35 8.25
N TYR A 85 5.97 -13.13 7.20
CA TYR A 85 5.04 -13.24 6.08
C TYR A 85 4.99 -14.68 5.58
N ASP A 86 3.83 -15.30 5.67
CA ASP A 86 3.54 -16.59 5.04
C ASP A 86 2.84 -16.33 3.71
N VAL A 87 3.26 -17.04 2.66
CA VAL A 87 2.64 -16.92 1.34
C VAL A 87 1.22 -17.50 1.41
N PRO A 88 0.17 -16.71 1.12
CA PRO A 88 -1.21 -17.18 1.18
C PRO A 88 -1.50 -18.12 0.00
N ASP A 89 -2.21 -19.22 0.26
CA ASP A 89 -2.70 -20.12 -0.79
C ASP A 89 -3.68 -19.43 -1.75
N ASN A 90 -4.35 -18.37 -1.29
CA ASN A 90 -5.30 -17.63 -2.10
C ASN A 90 -4.58 -16.61 -3.00
N PRO A 91 -4.61 -16.78 -4.34
CA PRO A 91 -3.92 -15.87 -5.26
C PRO A 91 -4.47 -14.43 -5.19
N TRP A 92 -5.75 -14.25 -4.83
CA TRP A 92 -6.33 -12.91 -4.64
C TRP A 92 -5.73 -12.20 -3.44
N ARG A 93 -5.48 -12.95 -2.36
CA ARG A 93 -4.80 -12.40 -1.19
C ARG A 93 -3.33 -12.10 -1.52
N ARG A 94 -2.65 -13.01 -2.23
CA ARG A 94 -1.25 -12.81 -2.67
C ARG A 94 -1.09 -11.53 -3.49
N ILE A 95 -1.94 -11.30 -4.50
CA ILE A 95 -1.83 -10.08 -5.31
C ILE A 95 -2.16 -8.82 -4.52
N ALA A 96 -3.07 -8.90 -3.53
CA ALA A 96 -3.36 -7.76 -2.66
C ALA A 96 -2.16 -7.42 -1.75
N ASP A 97 -1.45 -8.42 -1.22
CA ASP A 97 -0.21 -8.20 -0.46
C ASP A 97 0.86 -7.54 -1.33
N ILE A 98 1.05 -8.00 -2.57
CA ILE A 98 2.02 -7.44 -3.53
C ILE A 98 1.69 -5.97 -3.82
N LEU A 99 0.43 -5.65 -4.10
CA LEU A 99 -0.01 -4.27 -4.33
C LEU A 99 0.21 -3.38 -3.09
N PHE A 100 -0.06 -3.91 -1.90
CA PHE A 100 0.19 -3.17 -0.66
C PHE A 100 1.68 -2.94 -0.43
N ALA A 101 2.53 -3.92 -0.74
CA ALA A 101 3.99 -3.78 -0.63
C ALA A 101 4.53 -2.64 -1.49
N GLY A 102 3.97 -2.42 -2.68
CA GLY A 102 4.32 -1.27 -3.53
C GLY A 102 4.18 0.09 -2.83
N LYS A 103 3.32 0.21 -1.81
CA LYS A 103 3.19 1.44 -1.01
C LYS A 103 4.34 1.62 -0.01
N ILE A 104 4.80 0.54 0.62
CA ILE A 104 5.61 0.58 1.86
C ILE A 104 7.03 0.03 1.73
N TYR A 105 7.35 -0.66 0.63
CA TYR A 105 8.65 -1.26 0.39
C TYR A 105 9.58 -0.24 -0.28
N GLU A 106 10.76 -0.03 0.32
CA GLU A 106 11.81 0.90 -0.13
C GLU A 106 12.78 0.27 -1.14
#